data_AF-A0A811S6U8-F1
#
_entry.id   AF-A0A811S6U8-F1
#
_cell.length_a   1.000
_cell.length_b   1.000
_cell.length_c   1.000
_cell.angle_alpha   90.00
_cell.angle_beta   90.00
_cell.angle_gamma   90.00
#
_symmetry.space_group_name_H-M   'P 1'
#
loop_
_entity.id
_entity.type
_entity.pdbx_description
1 polymer ?
#
loop_
_entity_poly.entity_id
_entity_poly.type
_entity_poly.pdbx_seq_one_letter_code
_entity_poly.pdbx_strand_id
1 'polypeptide(L)'
;MSKWEPVTFQESLSFVRKVKARDYMLYLSLLDVLNQNDQIPLQAYSELSLLFQHHEDLLAELSKFRPLPCPNNIYTHGSIWMIIFLMPFLLLSLVLALRSH
;
A
#
# COMPACT_ATOMS: atom_id res chain seq x y z
N MET A 1 -1.21 -18.19 -10.52
CA MET A 1 -1.19 -16.77 -10.15
C MET A 1 -2.56 -16.20 -10.46
N SER A 2 -3.38 -15.93 -9.44
CA SER A 2 -4.71 -15.34 -9.60
C SER A 2 -4.54 -13.92 -10.17
N LYS A 3 -5.15 -13.68 -11.34
CA LYS A 3 -5.18 -12.40 -12.04
C LYS A 3 -5.83 -11.35 -11.11
N TRP A 4 -5.16 -10.24 -10.85
CA TRP A 4 -5.78 -9.12 -10.13
C TRP A 4 -6.88 -8.54 -11.02
N GLU A 5 -8.12 -8.58 -10.55
CA GLU A 5 -9.23 -7.92 -11.24
C GLU A 5 -9.54 -6.61 -10.51
N PRO A 6 -9.64 -5.49 -11.25
CA PRO A 6 -9.96 -4.20 -10.67
C PRO A 6 -11.38 -4.24 -10.09
N VAL A 7 -11.56 -3.73 -8.88
CA VAL A 7 -12.89 -3.67 -8.26
C VAL A 7 -13.77 -2.71 -9.05
N THR A 8 -14.94 -3.18 -9.45
CA THR A 8 -15.91 -2.36 -10.18
C THR A 8 -16.69 -1.45 -9.24
N PHE A 9 -17.16 -0.30 -9.73
CA PHE A 9 -18.01 0.61 -8.93
C PHE A 9 -19.22 -0.10 -8.30
N GLN A 10 -19.83 -1.03 -9.03
CA GLN A 10 -20.98 -1.79 -8.55
C GLN A 10 -20.62 -2.69 -7.36
N GLU A 11 -19.44 -3.31 -7.37
CA GLU A 11 -18.94 -4.07 -6.23
C GLU A 11 -18.63 -3.17 -5.05
N SER A 12 -18.01 -2.01 -5.27
CA SER A 12 -17.77 -1.01 -4.21
C SER A 12 -19.07 -0.55 -3.57
N LEU A 13 -20.08 -0.23 -4.39
CA LEU A 13 -21.38 0.20 -3.91
C LEU A 13 -22.11 -0.91 -3.14
N SER A 14 -22.01 -2.15 -3.61
CA SER A 14 -22.56 -3.32 -2.91
C SER A 14 -21.91 -3.51 -1.54
N PHE A 15 -20.58 -3.40 -1.45
CA PHE A 15 -19.84 -3.49 -0.20
C PHE A 15 -20.28 -2.41 0.80
N VAL A 16 -20.34 -1.14 0.37
CA VAL A 16 -20.77 -0.03 1.24
C VAL A 16 -22.21 -0.21 1.73
N ARG A 17 -23.11 -0.70 0.86
CA ARG A 17 -24.48 -1.04 1.27
C ARG A 17 -24.52 -2.16 2.30
N LYS A 18 -23.67 -3.19 2.15
CA LYS A 18 -23.55 -4.29 3.10
C LYS A 18 -23.08 -3.80 4.48
N VAL A 19 -22.06 -2.94 4.52
CA VAL A 19 -21.59 -2.31 5.77
C VAL A 19 -22.72 -1.51 6.43
N LYS A 20 -23.41 -0.65 5.66
CA LYS A 20 -24.53 0.17 6.14
C LYS A 20 -25.71 -0.67 6.67
N ALA A 21 -26.02 -1.79 6.02
CA ALA A 21 -27.11 -2.67 6.45
C ALA A 21 -26.79 -3.39 7.77
N ARG A 22 -25.50 -3.53 8.10
CA ARG A 22 -25.06 -4.23 9.31
C ARG A 22 -25.10 -3.32 10.53
N ASP A 23 -24.51 -2.15 10.40
CA ASP A 23 -24.47 -1.14 11.45
C ASP A 23 -24.26 0.25 10.82
N TYR A 24 -25.16 1.17 11.15
CA TYR A 24 -25.07 2.54 10.68
C TYR A 24 -23.87 3.28 11.27
N MET A 25 -23.50 3.01 12.53
CA MET A 25 -22.33 3.62 13.17
C MET A 25 -21.04 3.13 12.50
N LEU A 26 -20.96 1.85 12.18
CA LEU A 26 -19.84 1.26 11.44
C LEU A 26 -19.70 1.89 10.03
N TYR A 27 -20.82 2.15 9.36
CA TYR A 27 -20.82 2.88 8.09
C TYR A 27 -20.30 4.31 8.23
N LEU A 28 -20.68 5.04 9.27
CA LEU A 28 -20.14 6.38 9.54
C LEU A 28 -18.64 6.33 9.81
N SER A 29 -18.16 5.38 10.61
CA SER A 29 -16.73 5.19 10.85
C SER A 29 -15.95 4.84 9.58
N LEU A 30 -16.52 4.04 8.68
CA LEU A 30 -15.91 3.78 7.37
C LEU A 30 -15.74 5.08 6.57
N LEU A 31 -16.78 5.92 6.54
CA LEU A 31 -16.71 7.20 5.82
C LEU A 31 -15.69 8.15 6.44
N ASP A 32 -15.60 8.17 7.78
CA ASP A 32 -14.62 8.99 8.51
C ASP A 32 -13.18 8.58 8.17
N VAL A 33 -12.86 7.27 8.21
CA VAL A 33 -11.54 6.75 7.82
C VAL A 33 -11.20 7.10 6.37
N LEU A 34 -12.16 6.96 5.45
CA LEU A 34 -11.96 7.33 4.04
C LEU A 34 -11.72 8.83 3.86
N ASN A 35 -12.47 9.67 4.58
CA ASN A 35 -12.34 11.12 4.49
C ASN A 35 -11.02 11.64 5.09
N GLN A 36 -10.55 11.03 6.18
CA GLN A 36 -9.28 11.39 6.82
C GLN A 36 -8.05 10.96 6.01
N ASN A 37 -8.16 9.85 5.27
CA ASN A 37 -7.05 9.24 4.55
C ASN A 37 -7.20 9.29 3.02
N ASP A 38 -7.96 10.25 2.48
CA ASP A 38 -8.23 10.39 1.04
C ASP A 38 -6.94 10.41 0.18
N GLN A 39 -5.84 10.93 0.74
CA GLN A 39 -4.55 11.02 0.05
C GLN A 39 -3.61 9.81 0.25
N ILE A 40 -3.89 8.92 1.22
CA ILE A 40 -3.00 7.81 1.59
C ILE A 40 -3.77 6.49 1.59
N PRO A 41 -3.88 5.82 0.42
CA PRO A 41 -4.68 4.60 0.25
C PRO A 41 -4.27 3.44 1.17
N LEU A 42 -2.97 3.34 1.47
CA LEU A 42 -2.43 2.27 2.32
C LEU A 42 -2.78 2.46 3.79
N GLN A 43 -2.82 3.71 4.25
CA GLN A 43 -3.21 4.03 5.62
C GLN A 43 -4.72 3.84 5.82
N ALA A 44 -5.53 4.32 4.86
CA ALA A 44 -6.97 4.06 4.83
C ALA A 44 -7.26 2.55 4.91
N TYR A 45 -6.57 1.73 4.12
CA TYR A 45 -6.75 0.28 4.11
C TYR A 45 -6.39 -0.38 5.46
N SER A 46 -5.31 0.07 6.09
CA SER A 46 -4.88 -0.43 7.41
C SER A 46 -5.92 -0.12 8.49
N GLU A 47 -6.41 1.12 8.53
CA GLU A 47 -7.42 1.55 9.49
C GLU A 47 -8.77 0.85 9.26
N LEU A 48 -9.20 0.68 8.00
CA LEU A 48 -10.39 -0.11 7.67
C LEU A 48 -10.25 -1.58 8.07
N SER A 49 -9.04 -2.15 7.97
CA SER A 49 -8.80 -3.53 8.41
C SER A 49 -8.96 -3.67 9.93
N LEU A 50 -8.55 -2.65 10.70
CA LEU A 50 -8.75 -2.62 12.15
C LEU A 50 -10.22 -2.38 12.51
N LEU A 51 -10.91 -1.51 11.76
CA LEU A 51 -12.34 -1.24 11.92
C LEU A 51 -13.19 -2.51 11.76
N PHE A 52 -12.81 -3.39 10.83
CA PHE A 52 -13.54 -4.63 10.55
C PHE A 52 -12.94 -5.87 11.22
N GLN A 53 -12.03 -5.74 12.18
CA GLN A 53 -11.35 -6.88 12.82
C GLN A 53 -12.28 -7.96 13.41
N HIS A 54 -13.51 -7.59 13.80
CA HIS A 54 -14.52 -8.52 14.32
C HIS A 54 -15.59 -8.90 13.28
N HIS A 55 -15.38 -8.54 12.01
CA HIS A 55 -16.31 -8.72 10.90
C HIS A 55 -15.60 -9.44 9.73
N GLU A 56 -15.32 -10.72 9.92
CA GLU A 56 -14.60 -11.60 8.97
C GLU A 56 -15.12 -11.51 7.52
N ASP A 57 -16.43 -11.44 7.33
CA ASP A 57 -17.06 -11.33 6.02
C ASP A 57 -16.83 -9.96 5.35
N LEU A 58 -16.73 -8.88 6.14
CA LEU A 58 -16.41 -7.55 5.65
C LEU A 58 -14.91 -7.44 5.34
N LEU A 59 -14.05 -8.07 6.14
CA LEU A 59 -12.61 -8.17 5.86
C LEU A 59 -12.32 -8.94 4.57
N ALA A 60 -13.02 -10.05 4.36
CA ALA A 60 -12.89 -10.85 3.15
C ALA A 60 -13.23 -10.02 1.90
N GLU A 61 -14.30 -9.22 1.94
CA GLU A 61 -14.63 -8.30 0.85
C GLU A 61 -13.67 -7.11 0.76
N LEU A 62 -13.22 -6.56 1.90
CA LEU A 62 -12.23 -5.47 1.95
C LEU A 62 -10.92 -5.89 1.26
N SER A 63 -10.54 -7.16 1.34
CA SER A 63 -9.31 -7.67 0.71
C SER A 63 -9.23 -7.40 -0.80
N LYS A 64 -10.37 -7.27 -1.49
CA LYS A 64 -10.45 -6.90 -2.91
C LYS A 64 -9.97 -5.47 -3.18
N PHE A 65 -10.09 -4.59 -2.19
CA PHE A 65 -9.67 -3.18 -2.26
C PHE A 65 -8.23 -2.97 -1.82
N ARG A 66 -7.44 -4.04 -1.63
CA ARG A 66 -6.05 -3.91 -1.20
C ARG A 66 -5.28 -3.02 -2.18
N PRO A 67 -4.69 -1.91 -1.72
CA PRO A 67 -3.88 -1.06 -2.58
C PRO A 67 -2.72 -1.89 -3.11
N LEU A 68 -2.56 -1.91 -4.43
CA LEU A 68 -1.39 -2.51 -5.04
C LEU A 68 -0.17 -1.73 -4.55
N PRO A 69 0.95 -2.40 -4.22
CA PRO A 69 2.22 -1.70 -4.14
C PRO A 69 2.46 -1.11 -5.53
N CYS A 70 2.20 0.18 -5.70
CA CYS A 70 2.66 0.91 -6.86
C CYS A 70 4.17 0.63 -6.94
N PRO A 71 4.73 0.19 -8.08
CA PRO A 71 6.16 0.33 -8.26
C PRO A 71 6.42 1.82 -8.19
N ASN A 72 6.97 2.27 -7.05
CA ASN A 72 7.39 3.64 -6.88
C ASN A 72 8.38 3.92 -8.01
N ASN A 73 7.97 4.63 -9.05
CA ASN A 73 8.89 5.17 -10.07
C ASN A 73 9.81 6.25 -9.46
N ILE A 74 9.81 6.38 -8.13
CA ILE A 74 10.67 7.25 -7.33
C ILE A 74 11.87 6.45 -6.76
N TYR A 75 12.16 5.25 -7.27
CA TYR A 75 13.41 4.56 -6.96
C TYR A 75 14.64 5.05 -7.73
N THR A 76 14.52 5.95 -8.71
CA THR A 76 15.60 6.15 -9.69
C THR A 76 16.18 7.57 -9.77
N HIS A 77 16.06 8.40 -8.73
CA HIS A 77 16.94 9.57 -8.62
C HIS A 77 17.81 9.51 -7.35
N GLY A 78 17.20 9.48 -6.16
CA GLY A 78 17.96 9.48 -4.90
C GLY A 78 18.90 8.27 -4.74
N SER A 79 18.41 7.05 -5.02
CA SER A 79 19.21 5.83 -4.89
C SER A 79 20.28 5.69 -5.98
N ILE A 80 19.97 6.07 -7.23
CA ILE A 80 20.94 6.05 -8.34
C ILE A 80 22.09 7.03 -8.08
N TRP A 81 21.80 8.25 -7.63
CA TRP A 81 22.84 9.22 -7.28
C TRP A 81 23.73 8.74 -6.14
N MET A 82 23.16 8.05 -5.15
CA MET A 82 23.94 7.45 -4.05
C MET A 82 24.88 6.34 -4.57
N ILE A 83 24.42 5.50 -5.50
CA ILE A 83 25.25 4.45 -6.11
C ILE A 83 26.35 5.07 -6.98
N ILE A 84 26.03 6.06 -7.81
CA ILE A 84 27.02 6.78 -8.65
C ILE A 84 28.07 7.46 -7.78
N PHE A 85 27.67 8.03 -6.63
CA PHE A 85 28.58 8.66 -5.70
C PHE A 85 29.46 7.64 -4.95
N LEU A 86 28.91 6.50 -4.52
CA LEU A 86 29.62 5.50 -3.71
C LEU A 86 30.51 4.54 -4.52
N MET A 87 30.12 4.21 -5.76
CA MET A 87 30.87 3.30 -6.63
C MET A 87 32.34 3.66 -6.87
N PRO A 88 32.73 4.92 -7.15
CA PRO A 88 34.14 5.27 -7.34
C PRO A 88 34.98 5.08 -6.07
N PHE A 89 34.43 5.33 -4.87
CA PHE A 89 35.13 5.09 -3.61
C PHE A 89 35.36 3.60 -3.34
N LEU A 90 34.35 2.76 -3.64
CA LEU A 90 34.46 1.30 -3.52
C LEU A 90 35.50 0.73 -4.49
N LEU A 91 35.49 1.19 -5.75
CA LEU A 91 36.50 0.80 -6.75
C LEU A 91 37.91 1.22 -6.34
N LEU A 92 38.08 2.44 -5.82
CA LEU A 92 39.38 2.92 -5.35
C LEU A 92 39.87 2.08 -4.16
N SER A 93 39.00 1.77 -3.20
CA SER A 93 39.32 0.89 -2.07
C SER A 93 39.74 -0.50 -2.53
N LEU A 94 39.08 -1.06 -3.55
CA LEU A 94 39.39 -2.38 -4.10
C LEU A 94 40.74 -2.39 -4.83
N VAL A 95 41.03 -1.35 -5.63
CA VAL A 95 42.32 -1.21 -6.32
C VAL A 95 43.48 -1.04 -5.33
N LEU A 96 43.28 -0.24 -4.27
CA LEU A 96 44.27 -0.09 -3.21
C LEU A 96 44.51 -1.39 -2.44
N ALA A 97 43.46 -2.15 -2.16
CA ALA A 97 43.57 -3.46 -1.51
C ALA A 97 44.35 -4.46 -2.39
N LEU A 98 44.06 -4.52 -3.70
CA LEU A 98 44.79 -5.39 -4.63
C LEU A 98 46.25 -5.00 -4.82
N ARG A 99 46.58 -3.71 -4.73
CA ARG A 99 47.94 -3.19 -4.85
C ARG A 99 48.79 -3.39 -3.59
N SER A 100 48.14 -3.64 -2.45
CA SER A 100 48.79 -3.84 -1.15
C SER A 100 49.24 -5.28 -0.90
N HIS A 101 48.99 -6.18 -1.85
CA HIS A 101 49.35 -7.61 -1.82
C HIS A 101 50.27 -7.94 -3.00
#